data_AF-A0A3E0DRY2-F1
#
_entry.id   AF-A0A3E0DRY2-F1
#
_cell.length_a   1.000
_cell.length_b   1.000
_cell.length_c   1.000
_cell.angle_alpha   90.00
_cell.angle_beta   90.00
_cell.angle_gamma   90.00
#
_symmetry.space_group_name_H-M   'P 1'
#
loop_
_entity.id
_entity.type
_entity.pdbx_description
1 polymer ?
#
loop_
_entity_poly.entity_id
_entity_poly.type
_entity_poly.pdbx_seq_one_letter_code
_entity_poly.pdbx_strand_id
1 'polypeptide(L)'
;MKRLIFYSALLFSLYSCETKKNSETSSNATNSLENFSLSVDTVQVDVGEELFNPGNYYHQDFNTDLSKGYFFYPENEIHEIDLNSLKLVERHVFEEDGPDAIPDYLNYMQMLPNEEVFFANYSQTGIYKMTGEKVNGYKLQPENIDGIPNDAGYSLTNSIHICPDKSTILSLPNTFGEPIEGLAVINTNEMSAKILDLPALALSSNFQIVFREGNGAMASGDYQRIQFLNDKFLIYSGATAEIYSYDWKTDSLQLHSFPHQVVPLTKTGEVTKNMDSRESYRAAARELTKQISYGQFYWDETRKSYFRMGSMNYQYNDEGKFIKADIYLFSYDKELNLTGETEVDRLTTMPYGSFMKDGKLYRRWVQDENPAFVVYTFNF
;
A
#
# COMPACT_ATOMS: atom_id res chain seq x y z
N MET A 1 73.59 27.01 -48.10
CA MET A 1 74.50 26.06 -47.43
C MET A 1 74.26 26.12 -45.92
N LYS A 2 73.95 24.98 -45.29
CA LYS A 2 73.94 24.64 -43.82
C LYS A 2 73.08 25.53 -42.90
N ARG A 3 71.87 25.13 -42.45
CA ARG A 3 71.45 24.15 -41.41
C ARG A 3 71.83 24.50 -39.96
N LEU A 4 70.82 24.80 -39.14
CA LEU A 4 70.70 24.59 -37.68
C LEU A 4 69.22 24.88 -37.32
N ILE A 5 68.29 23.92 -37.45
CA ILE A 5 67.83 22.95 -36.44
C ILE A 5 67.75 23.55 -35.03
N PHE A 6 66.58 24.08 -34.67
CA PHE A 6 66.11 24.17 -33.29
C PHE A 6 64.82 23.35 -33.17
N TYR A 7 64.89 22.36 -32.29
CA TYR A 7 63.81 21.46 -31.92
C TYR A 7 62.80 22.20 -31.05
N SER A 8 61.54 22.28 -31.48
CA SER A 8 60.41 22.46 -30.58
C SER A 8 59.46 21.31 -30.84
N ALA A 9 59.55 20.30 -29.97
CA ALA A 9 58.69 19.13 -29.99
C ALA A 9 57.26 19.56 -29.66
N LEU A 10 56.41 19.58 -30.70
CA LEU A 10 54.96 19.62 -30.57
C LEU A 10 54.53 18.24 -30.04
N LEU A 11 54.20 18.15 -28.76
CA LEU A 11 53.53 16.97 -28.21
C LEU A 11 52.13 16.89 -28.82
N PHE A 12 51.98 16.01 -29.81
CA PHE A 12 50.68 15.48 -30.19
C PHE A 12 50.18 14.57 -29.07
N SER A 13 49.37 15.10 -28.17
CA SER A 13 48.52 14.29 -27.30
C SER A 13 47.47 13.60 -28.18
N LEU A 14 47.73 12.32 -28.45
CA LEU A 14 46.82 11.39 -29.07
C LEU A 14 45.55 11.29 -28.21
N TYR A 15 44.43 11.77 -28.75
CA TYR A 15 43.10 11.35 -28.33
C TYR A 15 42.95 9.87 -28.68
N SER A 16 43.26 9.00 -27.73
CA SER A 16 42.84 7.60 -27.76
C SER A 16 41.39 7.54 -27.32
N CYS A 17 40.48 7.30 -28.27
CA CYS A 17 39.13 6.81 -28.00
C CYS A 17 39.27 5.45 -27.30
N GLU A 18 39.19 5.47 -25.97
CA GLU A 18 39.01 4.27 -25.19
C GLU A 18 37.58 3.78 -25.44
N THR A 19 37.51 2.64 -26.13
CA THR A 19 36.27 1.93 -26.43
C THR A 19 35.67 1.51 -25.09
N LYS A 20 34.58 2.15 -24.66
CA LYS A 20 33.78 1.74 -23.50
C LYS A 20 33.27 0.32 -23.72
N LYS A 21 34.02 -0.65 -23.21
CA LYS A 21 33.57 -1.98 -22.86
C LYS A 21 33.65 -2.08 -21.33
N ASN A 22 32.54 -2.51 -20.75
CA ASN A 22 32.34 -2.85 -19.34
C ASN A 22 32.47 -1.72 -18.33
N SER A 23 31.39 -0.97 -18.16
CA SER A 23 30.98 -0.54 -16.82
C SER A 23 30.21 -1.70 -16.14
N GLU A 24 30.94 -2.68 -15.63
CA GLU A 24 30.51 -3.37 -14.41
C GLU A 24 30.50 -2.31 -13.30
N THR A 25 29.32 -1.74 -13.05
CA THR A 25 29.01 -0.98 -11.83
C THR A 25 27.71 -1.65 -11.36
N SER A 26 27.74 -2.56 -10.40
CA SER A 26 27.97 -2.27 -9.00
C SER A 26 28.81 -3.36 -8.31
N SER A 27 30.02 -2.99 -7.93
CA SER A 27 30.72 -3.56 -6.78
C SER A 27 29.82 -3.51 -5.54
N ASN A 28 29.58 -4.65 -4.90
CA ASN A 28 29.22 -4.80 -3.48
C ASN A 28 28.32 -3.68 -2.89
N ALA A 29 27.10 -3.50 -3.40
CA ALA A 29 26.09 -2.82 -2.59
C ALA A 29 25.91 -3.67 -1.32
N THR A 30 26.42 -3.18 -0.19
CA THR A 30 26.34 -3.90 1.08
C THR A 30 24.87 -3.99 1.45
N ASN A 31 24.36 -5.21 1.63
CA ASN A 31 22.98 -5.44 2.03
C ASN A 31 22.72 -4.68 3.33
N SER A 32 21.89 -3.63 3.29
CA SER A 32 21.61 -2.80 4.47
C SER A 32 20.90 -3.56 5.59
N LEU A 33 20.40 -4.77 5.31
CA LEU A 33 19.74 -5.66 6.27
C LEU A 33 20.63 -6.83 6.75
N GLU A 34 21.94 -6.83 6.45
CA GLU A 34 22.84 -7.94 6.78
C GLU A 34 22.86 -8.31 8.27
N ASN A 35 22.83 -7.32 9.17
CA ASN A 35 22.79 -7.50 10.62
C ASN A 35 21.41 -7.17 11.22
N PHE A 36 20.37 -7.24 10.40
CA PHE A 36 19.02 -6.90 10.84
C PHE A 36 18.58 -7.80 11.99
N SER A 37 18.04 -7.18 13.05
CA SER A 37 17.37 -7.89 14.12
C SER A 37 16.16 -7.13 14.63
N LEU A 38 15.20 -7.87 15.15
CA LEU A 38 13.91 -7.34 15.59
C LEU A 38 13.75 -7.51 17.10
N SER A 39 13.30 -6.47 17.78
CA SER A 39 12.74 -6.56 19.13
C SER A 39 11.27 -6.15 19.13
N VAL A 40 10.48 -6.74 20.02
CA VAL A 40 9.03 -6.57 20.07
C VAL A 40 8.65 -6.11 21.47
N ASP A 41 7.83 -5.08 21.54
CA ASP A 41 7.22 -4.55 22.75
C ASP A 41 5.71 -4.34 22.52
N THR A 42 4.97 -4.03 23.56
CA THR A 42 3.57 -3.59 23.45
C THR A 42 3.36 -2.34 24.28
N VAL A 43 2.75 -1.33 23.67
CA VAL A 43 2.40 -0.08 24.34
C VAL A 43 0.90 0.10 24.31
N GLN A 44 0.31 0.38 25.46
CA GLN A 44 -1.12 0.60 25.59
C GLN A 44 -1.45 2.09 25.34
N VAL A 45 -2.62 2.35 24.77
CA VAL A 45 -3.21 3.68 24.66
C VAL A 45 -3.99 3.97 25.93
N ASP A 46 -3.75 5.14 26.53
CA ASP A 46 -4.52 5.67 27.63
C ASP A 46 -5.80 6.33 27.09
N VAL A 47 -6.94 5.71 27.38
CA VAL A 47 -8.27 6.18 26.96
C VAL A 47 -9.01 6.90 28.10
N GLY A 48 -8.36 7.14 29.24
CA GLY A 48 -9.00 7.72 30.41
C GLY A 48 -10.12 6.84 30.97
N GLU A 49 -11.33 7.39 31.04
CA GLU A 49 -12.53 6.72 31.55
C GLU A 49 -13.48 6.26 30.42
N GLU A 50 -13.08 6.41 29.15
CA GLU A 50 -13.90 6.04 28.00
C GLU A 50 -14.09 4.52 27.89
N LEU A 51 -15.29 4.10 27.50
CA LEU A 51 -15.66 2.69 27.35
C LEU A 51 -16.15 2.41 25.93
N PHE A 52 -15.43 1.56 25.21
CA PHE A 52 -15.78 1.07 23.89
C PHE A 52 -15.02 -0.24 23.61
N ASN A 53 -15.35 -0.95 22.53
CA ASN A 53 -14.62 -2.17 22.16
C ASN A 53 -13.43 -1.83 21.23
N PRO A 54 -12.18 -1.77 21.71
CA PRO A 54 -11.04 -1.39 20.86
C PRO A 54 -10.76 -2.37 19.70
N GLY A 55 -11.33 -3.59 19.76
CA GLY A 55 -11.25 -4.56 18.67
C GLY A 55 -12.14 -4.24 17.47
N ASN A 56 -13.10 -3.30 17.60
CA ASN A 56 -14.08 -2.98 16.57
C ASN A 56 -13.60 -1.95 15.54
N TYR A 57 -12.42 -1.34 15.72
CA TYR A 57 -11.88 -0.44 14.71
C TYR A 57 -11.67 -1.17 13.38
N TYR A 58 -12.15 -0.61 12.27
CA TYR A 58 -12.05 -1.26 10.96
C TYR A 58 -11.33 -0.45 9.88
N HIS A 59 -11.33 0.89 9.98
CA HIS A 59 -10.45 1.76 9.18
C HIS A 59 -9.52 2.57 10.08
N GLN A 60 -8.36 2.92 9.53
CA GLN A 60 -7.43 3.84 10.18
C GLN A 60 -6.66 4.64 9.14
N ASP A 61 -6.32 5.87 9.48
CA ASP A 61 -5.36 6.68 8.73
C ASP A 61 -4.71 7.71 9.68
N PHE A 62 -3.75 8.49 9.19
CA PHE A 62 -2.88 9.32 10.01
C PHE A 62 -2.72 10.71 9.41
N ASN A 63 -2.36 11.69 10.25
CA ASN A 63 -1.94 12.98 9.73
C ASN A 63 -0.52 12.89 9.12
N THR A 64 -0.15 13.91 8.35
CA THR A 64 1.08 13.92 7.55
C THR A 64 2.37 13.73 8.37
N ASP A 65 2.42 14.25 9.59
CA ASP A 65 3.60 14.14 10.47
C ASP A 65 3.57 12.93 11.40
N LEU A 66 2.54 12.08 11.30
CA LEU A 66 2.30 10.90 12.15
C LEU A 66 2.29 11.24 13.66
N SER A 67 1.89 12.45 14.03
CA SER A 67 1.64 12.80 15.44
C SER A 67 0.27 12.34 15.92
N LYS A 68 -0.69 12.12 15.01
CA LYS A 68 -2.06 11.69 15.31
C LYS A 68 -2.47 10.51 14.43
N GLY A 69 -3.16 9.54 15.03
CA GLY A 69 -3.84 8.46 14.33
C GLY A 69 -5.35 8.58 14.50
N TYR A 70 -6.08 8.26 13.44
CA TYR A 70 -7.53 8.38 13.35
C TYR A 70 -8.09 7.00 13.07
N PHE A 71 -8.92 6.50 13.99
CA PHE A 71 -9.42 5.13 13.96
C PHE A 71 -10.94 5.17 13.87
N PHE A 72 -11.48 4.68 12.76
CA PHE A 72 -12.92 4.67 12.57
C PHE A 72 -13.57 3.55 13.40
N TYR A 73 -14.58 3.92 14.16
CA TYR A 73 -15.37 3.06 15.03
C TYR A 73 -16.80 2.90 14.44
N PRO A 74 -17.39 1.69 14.45
CA PRO A 74 -18.65 1.38 13.73
C PRO A 74 -19.86 2.24 14.03
N GLU A 75 -19.87 2.93 15.17
CA GLU A 75 -20.91 3.86 15.62
C GLU A 75 -20.78 5.24 14.94
N ASN A 76 -20.20 5.28 13.73
CA ASN A 76 -19.94 6.48 12.93
C ASN A 76 -19.09 7.51 13.66
N GLU A 77 -18.05 7.02 14.32
CA GLU A 77 -17.10 7.87 15.03
C GLU A 77 -15.67 7.69 14.51
N ILE A 78 -14.88 8.75 14.59
CA ILE A 78 -13.43 8.66 14.49
C ILE A 78 -12.84 8.92 15.86
N HIS A 79 -12.10 7.95 16.39
CA HIS A 79 -11.30 8.11 17.59
C HIS A 79 -9.93 8.66 17.21
N GLU A 80 -9.59 9.84 17.72
CA GLU A 80 -8.31 10.50 17.50
C GLU A 80 -7.34 10.17 18.65
N ILE A 81 -6.21 9.55 18.30
CA ILE A 81 -5.16 9.16 19.25
C ILE A 81 -3.90 9.98 18.97
N ASP A 82 -3.40 10.70 19.97
CA ASP A 82 -2.07 11.31 19.93
C ASP A 82 -1.02 10.21 20.04
N LEU A 83 -0.20 10.06 19.01
CA LEU A 83 0.79 8.99 18.87
C LEU A 83 2.10 9.26 19.62
N ASN A 84 2.29 10.47 20.17
CA ASN A 84 3.47 10.81 20.97
C ASN A 84 3.24 10.51 22.45
N SER A 85 2.04 10.81 22.94
CA SER A 85 1.61 10.59 24.32
C SER A 85 0.83 9.28 24.50
N LEU A 86 0.41 8.64 23.40
CA LEU A 86 -0.43 7.45 23.35
C LEU A 86 -1.73 7.64 24.13
N LYS A 87 -2.45 8.71 23.81
CA LYS A 87 -3.71 9.08 24.46
C LYS A 87 -4.85 9.24 23.47
N LEU A 88 -6.03 8.75 23.83
CA LEU A 88 -7.26 9.15 23.16
C LEU A 88 -7.50 10.63 23.47
N VAL A 89 -7.53 11.46 22.44
CA VAL A 89 -7.69 12.91 22.56
C VAL A 89 -9.13 13.32 22.36
N GLU A 90 -9.79 12.75 21.35
CA GLU A 90 -11.14 13.15 20.95
C GLU A 90 -11.88 12.01 20.24
N ARG A 91 -13.21 12.05 20.33
CA ARG A 91 -14.13 11.18 19.57
C ARG A 91 -14.99 12.08 18.69
N HIS A 92 -14.80 11.97 17.39
CA HIS A 92 -15.48 12.78 16.38
C HIS A 92 -16.68 12.02 15.87
N VAL A 93 -17.89 12.47 16.20
CA VAL A 93 -19.15 11.81 15.84
C VAL A 93 -19.67 12.38 14.52
N PHE A 94 -20.11 11.49 13.62
CA PHE A 94 -20.68 11.84 12.33
C PHE A 94 -22.17 11.46 12.27
N GLU A 95 -22.95 12.26 11.54
CA GLU A 95 -24.38 12.03 11.37
C GLU A 95 -24.64 10.85 10.42
N GLU A 96 -25.66 10.05 10.75
CA GLU A 96 -26.18 8.97 9.90
C GLU A 96 -27.15 9.48 8.84
N ASP A 97 -27.83 10.60 9.12
CA ASP A 97 -28.94 11.12 8.34
C ASP A 97 -28.76 12.59 7.96
N GLY A 98 -29.48 13.00 6.92
CA GLY A 98 -29.53 14.40 6.49
C GLY A 98 -28.43 14.80 5.50
N PRO A 99 -28.24 16.11 5.26
CA PRO A 99 -27.33 16.61 4.23
C PRO A 99 -25.86 16.30 4.51
N ASP A 100 -25.50 16.14 5.79
CA ASP A 100 -24.14 15.88 6.28
C ASP A 100 -23.86 14.38 6.54
N ALA A 101 -24.82 13.51 6.20
CA ALA A 101 -24.67 12.07 6.41
C ALA A 101 -23.44 11.51 5.70
N ILE A 102 -22.65 10.73 6.44
CA ILE A 102 -21.54 9.96 5.88
C ILE A 102 -22.05 8.72 5.14
N PRO A 103 -21.26 8.11 4.25
CA PRO A 103 -21.69 6.91 3.54
C PRO A 103 -21.92 5.73 4.48
N ASP A 104 -23.07 5.05 4.34
CA ASP A 104 -23.31 3.75 4.97
C ASP A 104 -22.26 2.71 4.51
N TYR A 105 -21.96 1.72 5.36
CA TYR A 105 -21.03 0.63 5.03
C TYR A 105 -19.71 1.16 4.44
N LEU A 106 -19.05 2.03 5.20
CA LEU A 106 -17.83 2.69 4.79
C LEU A 106 -16.78 1.68 4.29
N ASN A 107 -16.36 1.80 3.04
CA ASN A 107 -15.33 0.93 2.47
C ASN A 107 -13.94 1.52 2.61
N TYR A 108 -13.84 2.85 2.72
CA TYR A 108 -12.57 3.55 2.72
C TYR A 108 -12.66 4.88 3.46
N MET A 109 -11.59 5.17 4.21
CA MET A 109 -11.37 6.42 4.92
C MET A 109 -9.97 6.93 4.61
N GLN A 110 -9.83 8.24 4.43
CA GLN A 110 -8.54 8.90 4.29
C GLN A 110 -8.55 10.27 4.98
N MET A 111 -7.55 10.53 5.80
CA MET A 111 -7.33 11.84 6.38
C MET A 111 -6.73 12.82 5.37
N LEU A 112 -7.24 14.05 5.38
CA LEU A 112 -6.80 15.15 4.51
C LEU A 112 -6.27 16.31 5.34
N PRO A 113 -5.49 17.24 4.72
CA PRO A 113 -5.13 18.49 5.38
C PRO A 113 -6.35 19.28 5.86
N ASN A 114 -6.15 20.14 6.86
CA ASN A 114 -7.17 21.02 7.45
C ASN A 114 -8.28 20.29 8.24
N GLU A 115 -7.96 19.17 8.89
CA GLU A 115 -8.92 18.41 9.72
C GLU A 115 -10.16 18.01 8.92
N GLU A 116 -9.91 17.48 7.73
CA GLU A 116 -10.93 16.90 6.88
C GLU A 116 -10.67 15.41 6.67
N VAL A 117 -11.75 14.70 6.37
CA VAL A 117 -11.73 13.26 6.09
C VAL A 117 -12.49 12.99 4.79
N PHE A 118 -11.89 12.17 3.95
CA PHE A 118 -12.53 11.60 2.77
C PHE A 118 -13.10 10.24 3.11
N PHE A 119 -14.40 10.09 2.88
CA PHE A 119 -15.13 8.83 3.05
C PHE A 119 -15.62 8.33 1.69
N ALA A 120 -15.54 7.02 1.49
CA ALA A 120 -16.08 6.38 0.31
C ALA A 120 -16.70 5.01 0.63
N ASN A 121 -17.84 4.74 0.00
CA ASN A 121 -18.40 3.39 -0.17
C ASN A 121 -18.57 3.10 -1.67
N TYR A 122 -19.31 2.04 -2.03
CA TYR A 122 -19.52 1.64 -3.42
C TYR A 122 -20.31 2.64 -4.29
N SER A 123 -21.06 3.56 -3.68
CA SER A 123 -22.02 4.45 -4.36
C SER A 123 -21.86 5.93 -4.03
N GLN A 124 -21.26 6.26 -2.89
CA GLN A 124 -21.18 7.59 -2.31
C GLN A 124 -19.75 7.86 -1.87
N THR A 125 -19.27 9.05 -2.24
CA THR A 125 -18.03 9.59 -1.72
C THR A 125 -18.26 11.00 -1.22
N GLY A 126 -17.49 11.42 -0.22
CA GLY A 126 -17.59 12.78 0.32
C GLY A 126 -16.38 13.19 1.14
N ILE A 127 -16.22 14.50 1.26
CA ILE A 127 -15.25 15.14 2.14
C ILE A 127 -16.03 15.81 3.25
N TYR A 128 -15.61 15.57 4.48
CA TYR A 128 -16.25 16.07 5.70
C TYR A 128 -15.20 16.71 6.58
N LYS A 129 -15.57 17.74 7.35
CA LYS A 129 -14.73 18.23 8.45
C LYS A 129 -14.79 17.23 9.59
N MET A 130 -13.78 17.21 10.47
CA MET A 130 -13.84 16.43 11.72
C MET A 130 -15.01 16.84 12.63
N THR A 131 -15.57 18.04 12.45
CA THR A 131 -16.79 18.49 13.12
C THR A 131 -18.09 17.88 12.55
N GLY A 132 -18.02 17.01 11.54
CA GLY A 132 -19.16 16.34 10.91
C GLY A 132 -19.76 17.04 9.68
N GLU A 133 -19.45 18.32 9.44
CA GLU A 133 -19.99 19.08 8.31
C GLU A 133 -19.47 18.57 6.96
N LYS A 134 -20.36 18.31 6.01
CA LYS A 134 -19.99 17.90 4.65
C LYS A 134 -19.49 19.09 3.85
N VAL A 135 -18.25 18.99 3.39
CA VAL A 135 -17.58 19.99 2.55
C VAL A 135 -17.91 19.76 1.07
N ASN A 136 -17.85 18.50 0.62
CA ASN A 136 -18.08 18.15 -0.79
C ASN A 136 -18.51 16.69 -0.96
N GLY A 137 -19.00 16.34 -2.16
CA GLY A 137 -19.28 14.96 -2.55
C GLY A 137 -19.08 14.72 -4.04
N TYR A 138 -18.59 13.53 -4.40
CA TYR A 138 -18.38 13.15 -5.79
C TYR A 138 -19.26 11.97 -6.17
N LYS A 139 -19.96 12.11 -7.30
CA LYS A 139 -20.81 11.07 -7.88
C LYS A 139 -19.99 10.23 -8.86
N LEU A 140 -19.30 9.22 -8.33
CA LEU A 140 -18.35 8.41 -9.11
C LEU A 140 -19.03 7.25 -9.86
N GLN A 141 -20.15 7.52 -10.51
CA GLN A 141 -20.79 6.56 -11.42
C GLN A 141 -20.27 6.80 -12.86
N PRO A 142 -20.05 5.75 -13.67
CA PRO A 142 -19.53 5.87 -15.02
C PRO A 142 -20.21 6.93 -15.89
N GLU A 143 -21.54 7.01 -15.84
CA GLU A 143 -22.33 7.99 -16.61
C GLU A 143 -22.13 9.45 -16.22
N ASN A 144 -21.50 9.71 -15.08
CA ASN A 144 -21.21 11.06 -14.56
C ASN A 144 -19.76 11.47 -14.81
N ILE A 145 -18.94 10.66 -15.49
CA ILE A 145 -17.52 10.92 -15.68
C ILE A 145 -17.13 10.84 -17.17
N ASP A 146 -16.72 11.98 -17.73
CA ASP A 146 -16.23 12.05 -19.09
C ASP A 146 -14.96 11.20 -19.27
N GLY A 147 -14.88 10.42 -20.34
CA GLY A 147 -13.75 9.52 -20.60
C GLY A 147 -13.91 8.11 -20.03
N ILE A 148 -15.00 7.85 -19.28
CA ILE A 148 -15.45 6.51 -18.92
C ILE A 148 -16.68 6.15 -19.78
N PRO A 149 -16.78 4.94 -20.34
CA PRO A 149 -17.99 4.51 -21.03
C PRO A 149 -19.21 4.51 -20.08
N ASN A 150 -20.31 5.13 -20.51
CA ASN A 150 -21.53 5.23 -19.69
C ASN A 150 -22.12 3.85 -19.31
N ASP A 151 -21.85 2.82 -20.09
CA ASP A 151 -22.29 1.44 -19.88
C ASP A 151 -21.23 0.55 -19.19
N ALA A 152 -20.16 1.15 -18.66
CA ALA A 152 -19.16 0.44 -17.90
C ALA A 152 -19.78 -0.30 -16.71
N GLY A 153 -19.57 -1.61 -16.64
CA GLY A 153 -20.10 -2.48 -15.58
C GLY A 153 -19.26 -2.53 -14.29
N TYR A 154 -18.15 -1.80 -14.23
CA TYR A 154 -17.21 -1.81 -13.12
C TYR A 154 -17.46 -0.67 -12.12
N SER A 155 -17.05 -0.87 -10.86
CA SER A 155 -17.05 0.18 -9.84
C SER A 155 -15.78 1.02 -9.94
N LEU A 156 -15.93 2.34 -9.80
CA LEU A 156 -14.81 3.30 -9.76
C LEU A 156 -14.27 3.54 -8.35
N THR A 157 -14.78 2.83 -7.33
CA THR A 157 -14.47 3.09 -5.92
C THR A 157 -13.51 2.06 -5.29
N ASN A 158 -13.12 1.04 -6.06
CA ASN A 158 -12.18 0.03 -5.59
C ASN A 158 -10.77 0.63 -5.42
N SER A 159 -10.18 0.43 -4.24
CA SER A 159 -8.89 1.00 -3.84
C SER A 159 -8.79 2.51 -4.10
N ILE A 160 -9.86 3.25 -3.82
CA ILE A 160 -9.96 4.69 -4.07
C ILE A 160 -9.09 5.52 -3.13
N HIS A 161 -8.48 6.58 -3.65
CA HIS A 161 -7.79 7.62 -2.89
C HIS A 161 -8.06 8.99 -3.50
N ILE A 162 -7.91 10.06 -2.72
CA ILE A 162 -7.94 11.44 -3.22
C ILE A 162 -6.61 12.15 -2.91
N CYS A 163 -6.16 13.01 -3.81
CA CYS A 163 -4.96 13.82 -3.59
C CYS A 163 -5.20 14.83 -2.44
N PRO A 164 -4.16 15.22 -1.69
CA PRO A 164 -4.31 16.18 -0.58
C PRO A 164 -4.91 17.53 -0.97
N ASP A 165 -4.68 17.98 -2.20
CA ASP A 165 -5.27 19.21 -2.75
C ASP A 165 -6.67 19.02 -3.36
N LYS A 166 -7.18 17.79 -3.31
CA LYS A 166 -8.49 17.35 -3.78
C LYS A 166 -8.71 17.49 -5.29
N SER A 167 -7.65 17.75 -6.07
CA SER A 167 -7.74 17.95 -7.53
C SER A 167 -8.00 16.67 -8.31
N THR A 168 -7.55 15.53 -7.75
CA THR A 168 -7.53 14.25 -8.46
C THR A 168 -7.90 13.11 -7.52
N ILE A 169 -8.77 12.23 -7.99
CA ILE A 169 -9.10 10.93 -7.37
C ILE A 169 -8.41 9.83 -8.17
N LEU A 170 -7.82 8.87 -7.47
CA LEU A 170 -7.25 7.66 -8.06
C LEU A 170 -8.06 6.44 -7.61
N SER A 171 -8.25 5.48 -8.50
CA SER A 171 -8.83 4.18 -8.13
C SER A 171 -8.37 3.07 -9.07
N LEU A 172 -8.68 1.83 -8.71
CA LEU A 172 -8.44 0.64 -9.55
C LEU A 172 -9.79 0.04 -9.95
N PRO A 173 -10.46 0.56 -10.99
CA PRO A 173 -11.80 0.13 -11.32
C PRO A 173 -11.85 -1.36 -11.61
N ASN A 174 -12.87 -2.03 -11.10
CA ASN A 174 -13.10 -3.44 -11.39
C ASN A 174 -14.55 -3.86 -11.18
N THR A 175 -14.85 -5.05 -11.68
CA THR A 175 -16.01 -5.84 -11.23
C THR A 175 -15.53 -6.83 -10.18
N PHE A 176 -16.36 -7.13 -9.17
CA PHE A 176 -15.98 -8.08 -8.11
C PHE A 176 -15.57 -9.45 -8.69
N GLY A 177 -14.33 -9.85 -8.41
CA GLY A 177 -13.74 -11.11 -8.86
C GLY A 177 -13.15 -11.06 -10.27
N GLU A 178 -13.19 -9.91 -10.93
CA GLU A 178 -12.62 -9.68 -12.25
C GLU A 178 -11.33 -8.85 -12.16
N PRO A 179 -10.47 -8.88 -13.20
CA PRO A 179 -9.30 -8.02 -13.28
C PRO A 179 -9.67 -6.53 -13.14
N ILE A 180 -8.71 -5.73 -12.67
CA ILE A 180 -8.84 -4.27 -12.76
C ILE A 180 -8.76 -3.82 -14.23
N GLU A 181 -9.43 -2.72 -14.54
CA GLU A 181 -9.36 -2.06 -15.86
C GLU A 181 -8.02 -1.32 -16.05
N GLY A 182 -7.41 -0.87 -14.96
CA GLY A 182 -6.18 -0.08 -14.93
C GLY A 182 -6.17 0.89 -13.75
N LEU A 183 -5.34 1.93 -13.83
CA LEU A 183 -5.38 3.05 -12.89
C LEU A 183 -6.30 4.14 -13.45
N ALA A 184 -7.47 4.32 -12.84
CA ALA A 184 -8.29 5.49 -13.13
C ALA A 184 -7.71 6.72 -12.44
N VAL A 185 -7.53 7.78 -13.23
CA VAL A 185 -7.13 9.12 -12.78
C VAL A 185 -8.29 10.05 -13.11
N ILE A 186 -8.99 10.52 -12.09
CA ILE A 186 -10.24 11.29 -12.20
C ILE A 186 -9.98 12.73 -11.75
N ASN A 187 -10.16 13.70 -12.64
CA ASN A 187 -10.15 15.12 -12.32
C ASN A 187 -11.45 15.49 -11.61
N THR A 188 -11.35 16.03 -10.39
CA THR A 188 -12.52 16.30 -9.55
C THR A 188 -13.27 17.58 -9.90
N ASN A 189 -12.66 18.49 -10.67
CA ASN A 189 -13.28 19.74 -11.10
C ASN A 189 -14.07 19.55 -12.40
N GLU A 190 -13.46 18.85 -13.36
CA GLU A 190 -14.05 18.59 -14.67
C GLU A 190 -14.95 17.36 -14.67
N MET A 191 -14.83 16.49 -13.65
CA MET A 191 -15.43 15.15 -13.64
C MET A 191 -15.08 14.39 -14.92
N SER A 192 -13.81 14.40 -15.28
CA SER A 192 -13.23 13.70 -16.42
C SER A 192 -12.20 12.69 -15.93
N ALA A 193 -11.99 11.61 -16.67
CA ALA A 193 -11.05 10.57 -16.29
C ALA A 193 -10.32 9.96 -17.48
N LYS A 194 -9.17 9.38 -17.16
CA LYS A 194 -8.42 8.47 -18.04
C LYS A 194 -8.09 7.20 -17.27
N ILE A 195 -7.99 6.08 -18.00
CA ILE A 195 -7.50 4.81 -17.47
C ILE A 195 -6.10 4.57 -18.01
N LEU A 196 -5.13 4.41 -17.12
CA LEU A 196 -3.75 4.10 -17.46
C LEU A 196 -3.50 2.60 -17.30
N ASP A 197 -2.88 1.98 -18.31
CA ASP A 197 -2.55 0.57 -18.29
C ASP A 197 -1.49 0.24 -17.23
N LEU A 198 -1.66 -0.91 -16.56
CA LEU A 198 -0.73 -1.43 -15.56
C LEU A 198 -0.22 -2.84 -15.94
N PRO A 199 0.45 -3.01 -17.11
CA PRO A 199 0.78 -4.33 -17.64
C PRO A 199 1.63 -5.19 -16.70
N ALA A 200 2.54 -4.58 -15.93
CA ALA A 200 3.36 -5.30 -14.94
C ALA A 200 2.53 -5.96 -13.83
N LEU A 201 1.33 -5.41 -13.54
CA LEU A 201 0.45 -5.93 -12.50
C LEU A 201 -0.66 -6.84 -13.05
N ALA A 202 -0.81 -6.97 -14.37
CA ALA A 202 -1.93 -7.70 -14.99
C ALA A 202 -2.03 -9.17 -14.55
N LEU A 203 -0.87 -9.79 -14.28
CA LEU A 203 -0.77 -11.18 -13.83
C LEU A 203 -1.50 -11.44 -12.50
N SER A 204 -1.73 -10.42 -11.67
CA SER A 204 -2.37 -10.57 -10.36
C SER A 204 -3.76 -11.21 -10.46
N SER A 205 -4.47 -10.91 -11.54
CA SER A 205 -5.80 -11.45 -11.82
C SER A 205 -5.81 -12.96 -12.10
N ASN A 206 -4.65 -13.56 -12.41
CA ASN A 206 -4.50 -15.02 -12.57
C ASN A 206 -4.49 -15.75 -11.23
N PHE A 207 -4.26 -15.03 -10.13
CA PHE A 207 -4.14 -15.57 -8.79
C PHE A 207 -5.32 -15.20 -7.90
N GLN A 208 -6.49 -14.94 -8.50
CA GLN A 208 -7.75 -14.74 -7.81
C GLN A 208 -8.64 -15.97 -7.92
N ILE A 209 -9.25 -16.34 -6.81
CA ILE A 209 -10.19 -17.46 -6.69
C ILE A 209 -11.51 -16.89 -6.23
N VAL A 210 -12.58 -17.19 -6.96
CA VAL A 210 -13.94 -16.78 -6.69
C VAL A 210 -14.79 -18.04 -6.43
N PHE A 211 -15.54 -18.01 -5.34
CA PHE A 211 -16.55 -19.01 -5.01
C PHE A 211 -17.91 -18.31 -4.99
N ARG A 212 -18.90 -18.84 -5.73
CA ARG A 212 -20.26 -18.30 -5.80
C ARG A 212 -21.24 -19.37 -5.34
N GLU A 213 -22.14 -19.00 -4.44
CA GLU A 213 -23.20 -19.87 -3.93
C GLU A 213 -24.49 -19.06 -3.74
N GLY A 214 -25.53 -19.39 -4.51
CA GLY A 214 -26.75 -18.58 -4.56
C GLY A 214 -26.46 -17.14 -4.97
N ASN A 215 -26.92 -16.18 -4.14
CA ASN A 215 -26.64 -14.75 -4.33
C ASN A 215 -25.35 -14.29 -3.63
N GLY A 216 -24.62 -15.19 -2.97
CA GLY A 216 -23.37 -14.87 -2.28
C GLY A 216 -22.14 -15.15 -3.15
N ALA A 217 -21.10 -14.34 -2.97
CA ALA A 217 -19.80 -14.60 -3.58
C ALA A 217 -18.67 -14.30 -2.58
N MET A 218 -17.58 -15.05 -2.70
CA MET A 218 -16.35 -14.84 -1.94
C MET A 218 -15.17 -14.87 -2.88
N ALA A 219 -14.22 -13.97 -2.65
CA ALA A 219 -12.97 -13.91 -3.39
C ALA A 219 -11.79 -14.07 -2.41
N SER A 220 -10.75 -14.79 -2.85
CA SER A 220 -9.46 -14.89 -2.16
C SER A 220 -8.34 -14.90 -3.17
N GLY A 221 -7.11 -14.77 -2.69
CA GLY A 221 -5.92 -14.78 -3.52
C GLY A 221 -5.33 -13.38 -3.58
N ASP A 222 -4.82 -13.03 -4.75
CA ASP A 222 -4.04 -11.82 -4.92
C ASP A 222 -4.86 -10.54 -5.11
N TYR A 223 -4.20 -9.42 -4.90
CA TYR A 223 -4.80 -8.08 -4.92
C TYR A 223 -3.92 -7.12 -5.71
N GLN A 224 -4.55 -6.05 -6.18
CA GLN A 224 -3.89 -4.81 -6.56
C GLN A 224 -4.42 -3.71 -5.66
N ARG A 225 -3.55 -2.84 -5.18
CA ARG A 225 -3.90 -1.76 -4.26
C ARG A 225 -3.14 -0.49 -4.61
N ILE A 226 -3.74 0.62 -4.24
CA ILE A 226 -3.12 1.94 -4.18
C ILE A 226 -2.76 2.20 -2.71
N GLN A 227 -1.66 2.89 -2.50
CA GLN A 227 -1.27 3.43 -1.21
C GLN A 227 -0.75 4.85 -1.42
N PHE A 228 -1.26 5.82 -0.66
CA PHE A 228 -0.64 7.15 -0.58
C PHE A 228 0.41 7.14 0.52
N LEU A 229 1.67 7.36 0.16
CA LEU A 229 2.79 7.31 1.09
C LEU A 229 3.90 8.25 0.62
N ASN A 230 4.42 9.08 1.54
CA ASN A 230 5.53 10.00 1.27
C ASN A 230 5.30 10.86 0.00
N ASP A 231 4.10 11.47 -0.08
CA ASP A 231 3.65 12.34 -1.19
C ASP A 231 3.63 11.66 -2.57
N LYS A 232 3.51 10.33 -2.60
CA LYS A 232 3.40 9.51 -3.82
C LYS A 232 2.27 8.50 -3.70
N PHE A 233 1.64 8.19 -4.82
CA PHE A 233 0.78 7.01 -4.91
C PHE A 233 1.60 5.82 -5.38
N LEU A 234 1.62 4.75 -4.59
CA LEU A 234 2.22 3.47 -4.95
C LEU A 234 1.09 2.52 -5.35
N ILE A 235 1.17 1.97 -6.55
CA ILE A 235 0.24 0.98 -7.07
C ILE A 235 0.98 -0.35 -7.12
N TYR A 236 0.55 -1.30 -6.31
CA TYR A 236 1.29 -2.53 -6.06
C TYR A 236 0.37 -3.75 -6.03
N SER A 237 0.99 -4.92 -6.16
CA SER A 237 0.33 -6.22 -6.11
C SER A 237 0.98 -7.12 -5.07
N GLY A 238 0.25 -8.12 -4.59
CA GLY A 238 0.84 -9.24 -3.87
C GLY A 238 1.54 -10.23 -4.80
N ALA A 239 1.19 -10.27 -6.08
CA ALA A 239 1.61 -11.30 -7.02
C ALA A 239 3.00 -11.05 -7.63
N THR A 240 3.49 -9.82 -7.57
CA THR A 240 4.75 -9.41 -8.18
C THR A 240 5.48 -8.38 -7.32
N ALA A 241 6.81 -8.41 -7.38
CA ALA A 241 7.67 -7.40 -6.80
C ALA A 241 7.46 -6.04 -7.45
N GLU A 242 7.19 -6.01 -8.76
CA GLU A 242 7.07 -4.76 -9.53
C GLU A 242 5.91 -3.90 -9.01
N ILE A 243 6.10 -2.58 -9.07
CA ILE A 243 5.08 -1.60 -8.69
C ILE A 243 5.09 -0.43 -9.67
N TYR A 244 4.01 0.35 -9.64
CA TYR A 244 4.02 1.69 -10.22
C TYR A 244 4.04 2.74 -9.13
N SER A 245 4.69 3.87 -9.39
CA SER A 245 4.46 5.11 -8.66
C SER A 245 3.76 6.10 -9.56
N TYR A 246 2.73 6.78 -9.04
CA TYR A 246 2.05 7.87 -9.72
C TYR A 246 2.29 9.19 -8.98
N ASP A 247 2.81 10.17 -9.71
CA ASP A 247 3.00 11.56 -9.27
C ASP A 247 1.85 12.41 -9.81
N TRP A 248 0.93 12.78 -8.92
CA TRP A 248 -0.30 13.49 -9.25
C TRP A 248 -0.08 14.97 -9.61
N LYS A 249 1.08 15.55 -9.25
CA LYS A 249 1.42 16.95 -9.56
C LYS A 249 1.94 17.10 -10.97
N THR A 250 2.62 16.06 -11.47
CA THR A 250 3.22 16.02 -12.81
C THR A 250 2.47 15.12 -13.78
N ASP A 251 1.42 14.45 -13.30
CA ASP A 251 0.64 13.47 -14.06
C ASP A 251 1.52 12.37 -14.68
N SER A 252 2.42 11.81 -13.86
CA SER A 252 3.46 10.87 -14.30
C SER A 252 3.32 9.51 -13.65
N LEU A 253 3.26 8.45 -14.47
CA LEU A 253 3.27 7.06 -14.05
C LEU A 253 4.64 6.43 -14.35
N GLN A 254 5.27 5.84 -13.35
CA GLN A 254 6.59 5.21 -13.46
C GLN A 254 6.55 3.77 -12.95
N LEU A 255 7.10 2.84 -13.73
CA LEU A 255 7.31 1.44 -13.33
C LEU A 255 8.61 1.32 -12.54
N HIS A 256 8.58 0.54 -11.46
CA HIS A 256 9.74 0.13 -10.66
C HIS A 256 9.84 -1.39 -10.65
N SER A 257 11.02 -1.89 -11.00
CA SER A 257 11.35 -3.32 -10.98
C SER A 257 12.51 -3.55 -10.02
N PHE A 258 12.41 -4.60 -9.20
CA PHE A 258 13.36 -4.86 -8.12
C PHE A 258 14.08 -6.20 -8.34
N PRO A 259 15.42 -6.24 -8.27
CA PRO A 259 16.19 -7.46 -8.49
C PRO A 259 16.31 -8.29 -7.19
N HIS A 260 15.20 -8.65 -6.55
CA HIS A 260 15.20 -9.48 -5.34
C HIS A 260 15.88 -10.84 -5.59
N GLN A 261 16.67 -11.31 -4.63
CA GLN A 261 17.40 -12.58 -4.69
C GLN A 261 16.94 -13.58 -3.64
N VAL A 262 16.43 -13.12 -2.50
CA VAL A 262 15.96 -14.00 -1.40
C VAL A 262 14.56 -14.59 -1.61
N VAL A 263 13.76 -14.00 -2.52
CA VAL A 263 12.39 -14.46 -2.84
C VAL A 263 12.14 -14.45 -4.35
N PRO A 264 11.17 -15.25 -4.85
CA PRO A 264 10.72 -15.17 -6.23
C PRO A 264 10.14 -13.79 -6.57
N LEU A 265 10.41 -13.28 -7.77
CA LEU A 265 9.91 -11.96 -8.21
C LEU A 265 8.41 -11.93 -8.46
N THR A 266 7.83 -13.06 -8.86
CA THR A 266 6.40 -13.18 -9.19
C THR A 266 5.87 -14.53 -8.76
N LYS A 267 4.56 -14.58 -8.47
CA LYS A 267 3.80 -15.83 -8.43
C LYS A 267 3.81 -16.50 -9.81
N THR A 268 3.68 -17.82 -9.81
CA THR A 268 3.72 -18.67 -11.00
C THR A 268 2.66 -19.76 -10.94
N GLY A 269 2.42 -20.42 -12.08
CA GLY A 269 1.45 -21.50 -12.21
C GLY A 269 0.05 -21.02 -12.54
N GLU A 270 -0.85 -21.98 -12.72
CA GLU A 270 -2.26 -21.75 -13.03
C GLU A 270 -3.12 -21.98 -11.81
N VAL A 271 -4.17 -21.17 -11.66
CA VAL A 271 -5.12 -21.25 -10.56
C VAL A 271 -6.50 -21.42 -11.16
N THR A 272 -7.23 -22.43 -10.72
CA THR A 272 -8.64 -22.57 -11.07
C THR A 272 -9.41 -21.42 -10.41
N LYS A 273 -9.94 -20.50 -11.21
CA LYS A 273 -10.61 -19.30 -10.68
C LYS A 273 -11.97 -19.60 -10.04
N ASN A 274 -12.72 -20.54 -10.59
CA ASN A 274 -14.06 -20.89 -10.13
C ASN A 274 -14.05 -22.22 -9.36
N MET A 275 -14.67 -22.22 -8.19
CA MET A 275 -14.68 -23.38 -7.30
C MET A 275 -16.10 -23.90 -7.11
N ASP A 276 -16.26 -25.21 -7.21
CA ASP A 276 -17.58 -25.87 -7.09
C ASP A 276 -17.98 -26.17 -5.64
N SER A 277 -17.06 -25.97 -4.69
CA SER A 277 -17.30 -26.23 -3.26
C SER A 277 -16.51 -25.27 -2.37
N ARG A 278 -16.97 -25.13 -1.12
CA ARG A 278 -16.29 -24.37 -0.07
C ARG A 278 -14.93 -24.98 0.27
N GLU A 279 -14.84 -26.30 0.24
CA GLU A 279 -13.66 -27.09 0.57
C GLU A 279 -12.58 -26.90 -0.49
N SER A 280 -12.95 -27.02 -1.78
CA SER A 280 -12.01 -26.80 -2.89
C SER A 280 -11.52 -25.35 -2.92
N TYR A 281 -12.40 -24.39 -2.66
CA TYR A 281 -12.04 -22.98 -2.50
C TYR A 281 -11.00 -22.78 -1.39
N ARG A 282 -11.23 -23.31 -0.19
CA ARG A 282 -10.28 -23.21 0.93
C ARG A 282 -8.94 -23.88 0.62
N ALA A 283 -8.96 -25.05 0.00
CA ALA A 283 -7.73 -25.77 -0.36
C ALA A 283 -6.89 -24.98 -1.37
N ALA A 284 -7.51 -24.46 -2.44
CA ALA A 284 -6.84 -23.67 -3.45
C ALA A 284 -6.32 -22.33 -2.89
N ALA A 285 -7.10 -21.66 -2.04
CA ALA A 285 -6.65 -20.44 -1.35
C ALA A 285 -5.42 -20.70 -0.48
N ARG A 286 -5.37 -21.81 0.26
CA ARG A 286 -4.20 -22.20 1.05
C ARG A 286 -2.99 -22.49 0.15
N GLU A 287 -3.20 -23.11 -1.00
CA GLU A 287 -2.08 -23.38 -1.91
C GLU A 287 -1.45 -22.11 -2.48
N LEU A 288 -2.27 -21.09 -2.77
CA LEU A 288 -1.78 -19.78 -3.16
C LEU A 288 -0.90 -19.11 -2.10
N THR A 289 -1.21 -19.32 -0.81
CA THR A 289 -0.42 -18.76 0.29
C THR A 289 0.96 -19.41 0.46
N LYS A 290 1.24 -20.52 -0.22
CA LYS A 290 2.61 -21.07 -0.28
C LYS A 290 3.54 -20.23 -1.14
N GLN A 291 3.01 -19.49 -2.11
CA GLN A 291 3.80 -18.61 -2.97
C GLN A 291 3.98 -17.22 -2.35
N ILE A 292 5.05 -16.52 -2.76
CA ILE A 292 5.32 -15.14 -2.36
C ILE A 292 4.11 -14.23 -2.52
N SER A 293 3.82 -13.47 -1.48
CA SER A 293 2.81 -12.43 -1.47
C SER A 293 3.47 -11.16 -0.92
N TYR A 294 3.56 -10.14 -1.76
CA TYR A 294 4.18 -8.87 -1.40
C TYR A 294 3.19 -7.90 -0.74
N GLY A 295 3.57 -7.31 0.39
CA GLY A 295 2.77 -6.38 1.17
C GLY A 295 2.82 -4.93 0.70
N GLN A 296 2.22 -4.07 1.53
CA GLN A 296 2.31 -2.61 1.44
C GLN A 296 3.71 -2.10 1.78
N PHE A 297 3.95 -0.83 1.46
CA PHE A 297 5.18 -0.13 1.82
C PHE A 297 5.02 0.63 3.14
N TYR A 298 6.14 0.90 3.77
CA TYR A 298 6.27 1.70 4.98
C TYR A 298 7.36 2.73 4.76
N TRP A 299 7.10 4.00 5.08
CA TRP A 299 8.11 5.06 4.99
C TRP A 299 8.73 5.29 6.35
N ASP A 300 10.04 5.15 6.46
CA ASP A 300 10.76 5.51 7.66
C ASP A 300 11.43 6.87 7.49
N GLU A 301 10.83 7.87 8.13
CA GLU A 301 11.31 9.24 8.10
C GLU A 301 12.70 9.41 8.73
N THR A 302 13.06 8.56 9.71
CA THR A 302 14.35 8.63 10.40
C THR A 302 15.51 8.14 9.53
N ARG A 303 15.23 7.16 8.66
CA ARG A 303 16.21 6.54 7.75
C ARG A 303 16.10 7.03 6.31
N LYS A 304 15.02 7.76 5.99
CA LYS A 304 14.70 8.20 4.62
C LYS A 304 14.67 7.03 3.64
N SER A 305 14.03 5.95 4.06
CA SER A 305 13.97 4.69 3.32
C SER A 305 12.57 4.11 3.36
N TYR A 306 12.21 3.39 2.31
CA TYR A 306 11.02 2.55 2.32
C TYR A 306 11.36 1.16 2.83
N PHE A 307 10.41 0.54 3.52
CA PHE A 307 10.40 -0.87 3.80
C PHE A 307 9.18 -1.51 3.15
N ARG A 308 9.31 -2.76 2.71
CA ARG A 308 8.19 -3.60 2.28
C ARG A 308 8.37 -4.97 2.91
N MET A 309 7.28 -5.62 3.28
CA MET A 309 7.32 -6.99 3.76
C MET A 309 6.72 -7.95 2.75
N GLY A 310 7.27 -9.16 2.67
CA GLY A 310 6.70 -10.26 1.90
C GLY A 310 6.44 -11.46 2.81
N SER A 311 5.56 -12.36 2.38
CA SER A 311 5.37 -13.64 3.06
C SER A 311 5.12 -14.79 2.09
N MET A 312 5.54 -15.99 2.46
CA MET A 312 5.25 -17.23 1.73
C MET A 312 5.28 -18.46 2.64
N ASN A 313 5.06 -19.64 2.07
CA ASN A 313 5.11 -20.94 2.77
C ASN A 313 4.21 -21.01 4.01
N TYR A 314 2.98 -20.48 3.91
CA TYR A 314 2.02 -20.53 5.01
C TYR A 314 1.74 -21.99 5.40
N GLN A 315 1.83 -22.26 6.70
CA GLN A 315 1.63 -23.57 7.30
C GLN A 315 0.33 -23.58 8.09
N TYR A 316 -0.42 -24.66 7.97
CA TYR A 316 -1.70 -24.85 8.64
C TYR A 316 -1.70 -26.20 9.37
N ASN A 317 -2.38 -26.28 10.50
CA ASN A 317 -2.58 -27.55 11.21
C ASN A 317 -3.67 -28.41 10.54
N ASP A 318 -3.93 -29.61 11.08
CA ASP A 318 -4.94 -30.54 10.55
C ASP A 318 -6.38 -29.96 10.58
N GLU A 319 -6.66 -29.04 11.51
CA GLU A 319 -7.93 -28.29 11.59
C GLU A 319 -7.99 -27.13 10.58
N GLY A 320 -6.88 -26.89 9.86
CA GLY A 320 -6.76 -25.82 8.89
C GLY A 320 -6.54 -24.43 9.50
N LYS A 321 -6.14 -24.37 10.77
CA LYS A 321 -5.74 -23.13 11.45
C LYS A 321 -4.30 -22.79 11.08
N PHE A 322 -4.06 -21.51 10.82
CA PHE A 322 -2.73 -20.98 10.54
C PHE A 322 -1.76 -21.22 11.71
N ILE A 323 -0.52 -21.63 11.39
CA ILE A 323 0.56 -21.83 12.35
C ILE A 323 1.62 -20.75 12.20
N LYS A 324 2.19 -20.62 10.99
CA LYS A 324 3.26 -19.67 10.67
C LYS A 324 3.41 -19.50 9.15
N ALA A 325 4.12 -18.45 8.76
CA ALA A 325 4.62 -18.21 7.41
C ALA A 325 6.07 -17.72 7.50
N ASP A 326 6.80 -17.86 6.41
CA ASP A 326 8.13 -17.27 6.26
C ASP A 326 7.94 -15.80 5.90
N ILE A 327 8.60 -14.90 6.64
CA ILE A 327 8.42 -13.45 6.55
C ILE A 327 9.73 -12.82 6.06
N TYR A 328 9.63 -11.94 5.07
CA TYR A 328 10.77 -11.26 4.46
C TYR A 328 10.63 -9.76 4.63
N LEU A 329 11.76 -9.08 4.81
CA LEU A 329 11.85 -7.63 4.85
C LEU A 329 12.73 -7.16 3.71
N PHE A 330 12.26 -6.14 3.01
CA PHE A 330 12.97 -5.46 1.94
C PHE A 330 13.11 -3.99 2.29
N SER A 331 14.28 -3.41 2.04
CA SER A 331 14.51 -1.97 2.19
C SER A 331 14.85 -1.33 0.85
N TYR A 332 14.36 -0.11 0.66
CA TYR A 332 14.58 0.68 -0.54
C TYR A 332 14.97 2.10 -0.17
N ASP A 333 15.80 2.75 -0.99
CA ASP A 333 16.07 4.18 -0.85
C ASP A 333 14.84 5.03 -1.23
N LYS A 334 14.95 6.35 -1.08
CA LYS A 334 13.85 7.29 -1.39
C LYS A 334 13.46 7.31 -2.89
N GLU A 335 14.32 6.82 -3.77
CA GLU A 335 14.08 6.64 -5.21
C GLU A 335 13.49 5.27 -5.55
N LEU A 336 13.20 4.42 -4.55
CA LEU A 336 12.73 3.04 -4.70
C LEU A 336 13.77 2.12 -5.35
N ASN A 337 15.07 2.32 -5.11
CA ASN A 337 16.07 1.30 -5.43
C ASN A 337 16.23 0.32 -4.27
N LEU A 338 16.32 -0.98 -4.56
CA LEU A 338 16.56 -2.02 -3.55
C LEU A 338 17.92 -1.82 -2.88
N THR A 339 17.93 -1.72 -1.54
CA THR A 339 19.15 -1.51 -0.72
C THR A 339 19.48 -2.70 0.17
N GLY A 340 18.50 -3.54 0.46
CA GLY A 340 18.69 -4.70 1.32
C GLY A 340 17.47 -5.61 1.37
N GLU A 341 17.73 -6.86 1.71
CA GLU A 341 16.71 -7.88 1.84
C GLU A 341 17.15 -8.96 2.85
N THR A 342 16.20 -9.46 3.63
CA THR A 342 16.47 -10.49 4.64
C THR A 342 15.20 -11.27 4.98
N GLU A 343 15.37 -12.48 5.49
CA GLU A 343 14.30 -13.23 6.17
C GLU A 343 14.23 -12.78 7.63
N VAL A 344 13.02 -12.72 8.19
CA VAL A 344 12.77 -12.23 9.54
C VAL A 344 12.37 -13.39 10.46
N ASP A 345 13.37 -14.12 10.97
CA ASP A 345 13.20 -15.33 11.78
C ASP A 345 12.23 -15.19 12.98
N ARG A 346 12.12 -13.99 13.55
CA ARG A 346 11.30 -13.73 14.74
C ARG A 346 9.83 -13.43 14.43
N LEU A 347 9.45 -13.32 13.17
CA LEU A 347 8.06 -13.09 12.75
C LEU A 347 7.50 -14.33 12.07
N THR A 348 6.38 -14.82 12.60
CA THR A 348 5.63 -15.93 11.98
C THR A 348 4.43 -15.46 11.17
N THR A 349 4.12 -14.17 11.18
CA THR A 349 3.01 -13.55 10.45
C THR A 349 3.36 -12.12 10.08
N MET A 350 2.85 -11.65 8.94
CA MET A 350 2.97 -10.23 8.58
C MET A 350 2.19 -9.37 9.58
N PRO A 351 2.78 -8.26 10.07
CA PRO A 351 2.07 -7.28 10.88
C PRO A 351 1.21 -6.37 9.98
N TYR A 352 0.09 -6.89 9.48
CA TYR A 352 -0.87 -6.11 8.68
C TYR A 352 -1.47 -4.94 9.49
N GLY A 353 -1.88 -3.87 8.79
CA GLY A 353 -2.46 -2.68 9.44
C GLY A 353 -1.45 -1.92 10.30
N SER A 354 -0.18 -1.93 9.90
CA SER A 354 0.90 -1.25 10.62
C SER A 354 1.30 0.07 9.96
N PHE A 355 1.98 0.92 10.71
CA PHE A 355 2.61 2.16 10.23
C PHE A 355 4.00 2.30 10.86
N MET A 356 4.86 3.12 10.25
CA MET A 356 6.23 3.35 10.70
C MET A 356 6.32 4.73 11.35
N LYS A 357 6.83 4.81 12.58
CA LYS A 357 7.06 6.06 13.32
C LYS A 357 8.33 5.93 14.16
N ASP A 358 9.15 6.97 14.21
CA ASP A 358 10.38 7.02 15.03
C ASP A 358 11.30 5.79 14.82
N GLY A 359 11.40 5.32 13.58
CA GLY A 359 12.22 4.16 13.20
C GLY A 359 11.70 2.80 13.69
N LYS A 360 10.45 2.73 14.13
CA LYS A 360 9.76 1.52 14.62
C LYS A 360 8.45 1.29 13.87
N LEU A 361 8.09 0.03 13.70
CA LEU A 361 6.82 -0.36 13.08
C LEU A 361 5.78 -0.62 14.19
N TYR A 362 4.65 0.07 14.13
CA TYR A 362 3.55 -0.05 15.09
C TYR A 362 2.40 -0.82 14.43
N ARG A 363 1.96 -1.91 15.05
CA ARG A 363 0.78 -2.67 14.63
C ARG A 363 -0.32 -2.53 15.66
N ARG A 364 -1.52 -2.16 15.21
CA ARG A 364 -2.70 -2.11 16.08
C ARG A 364 -2.93 -3.44 16.80
N TRP A 365 -3.30 -3.34 18.07
CA TRP A 365 -3.57 -4.45 18.96
C TRP A 365 -4.60 -4.05 20.02
N VAL A 366 -5.00 -5.02 20.82
CA VAL A 366 -5.85 -4.81 22.00
C VAL A 366 -5.14 -5.47 23.18
N GLN A 367 -4.94 -4.70 24.25
CA GLN A 367 -4.39 -5.20 25.49
C GLN A 367 -5.41 -4.96 26.61
N ASP A 368 -5.80 -6.05 27.27
CA ASP A 368 -6.91 -6.08 28.21
C ASP A 368 -8.20 -5.54 27.57
N GLU A 369 -8.67 -4.36 27.98
CA GLU A 369 -9.86 -3.68 27.45
C GLU A 369 -9.52 -2.39 26.68
N ASN A 370 -8.23 -2.15 26.41
CA ASN A 370 -7.75 -0.90 25.81
C ASN A 370 -7.11 -1.11 24.42
N PRO A 371 -7.16 -0.09 23.54
CA PRO A 371 -6.34 -0.08 22.35
C PRO A 371 -4.86 -0.15 22.73
N ALA A 372 -4.08 -0.84 21.92
CA ALA A 372 -2.64 -0.95 22.10
C ALA A 372 -1.93 -1.01 20.74
N PHE A 373 -0.61 -0.88 20.76
CA PHE A 373 0.23 -1.15 19.61
C PHE A 373 1.29 -2.18 19.99
N VAL A 374 1.44 -3.22 19.17
CA VAL A 374 2.66 -4.02 19.17
C VAL A 374 3.71 -3.21 18.42
N VAL A 375 4.84 -2.95 19.08
CA VAL A 375 5.92 -2.12 18.57
C VAL A 375 7.10 -2.99 18.19
N TYR A 376 7.44 -2.97 16.91
CA TYR A 376 8.57 -3.68 16.35
C TYR A 376 9.73 -2.69 16.14
N THR A 377 10.81 -2.86 16.90
CA THR A 377 12.02 -2.04 16.75
C THR A 377 12.99 -2.74 15.81
N PHE A 378 13.35 -2.04 14.72
CA PHE A 378 14.29 -2.52 13.72
C PHE A 378 15.71 -2.11 14.14
N ASN A 379 16.56 -3.09 14.41
CA ASN A 379 17.96 -2.91 14.80
C ASN A 379 18.84 -3.37 13.64
N PHE A 380 19.92 -2.64 13.38
CA PHE A 380 20.82 -2.82 12.23
C PHE A 380 22.26 -2.91 12.72
#